data_AF-A0A521WDF5-F1
#
_entry.id   AF-A0A521WDF5-F1
#
_cell.length_a   1.000
_cell.length_b   1.000
_cell.length_c   1.000
_cell.angle_alpha   90.00
_cell.angle_beta   90.00
_cell.angle_gamma   90.00
#
_symmetry.space_group_name_H-M   'P 1'
#
loop_
_entity.id
_entity.type
_entity.pdbx_description
1 polymer ?
#
loop_
_entity_poly.entity_id
_entity_poly.type
_entity_poly.pdbx_seq_one_letter_code
_entity_poly.pdbx_strand_id
1 'polypeptide(L)'
;MMEDVEIEKFEEIEKELVAIFGGITMGSEIAPLRGVWLYKGVRYKDQIVKIEIVAEDNKRTELFFQNYKERLKDMFQQLDILITITAIRTV
;
A
#
# COMPACT_ATOMS: atom_id res chain seq x y z
N MET A 1 -22.60 -1.61 -0.51
CA MET A 1 -22.28 -2.68 0.46
C MET A 1 -20.92 -3.31 0.24
N MET A 2 -20.50 -3.71 -0.97
CA MET A 2 -19.11 -4.19 -1.19
C MET A 2 -18.07 -3.06 -1.28
N GLU A 3 -18.43 -1.88 -1.79
CA GLU A 3 -17.51 -0.71 -1.80
C GLU A 3 -17.24 -0.16 -0.39
N ASP A 4 -18.25 -0.13 0.47
CA ASP A 4 -18.15 0.46 1.82
C ASP A 4 -17.15 -0.29 2.71
N VAL A 5 -17.08 -1.62 2.59
CA VAL A 5 -16.17 -2.49 3.38
C VAL A 5 -14.71 -2.30 2.96
N GLU A 6 -14.43 -2.00 1.70
CA GLU A 6 -13.05 -1.74 1.25
C GLU A 6 -12.57 -0.36 1.71
N ILE A 7 -13.45 0.66 1.69
CA ILE A 7 -13.15 2.01 2.20
C ILE A 7 -12.76 1.96 3.68
N GLU A 8 -13.53 1.25 4.51
CA GLU A 8 -13.24 1.12 5.95
C GLU A 8 -11.86 0.51 6.22
N LYS A 9 -11.41 -0.45 5.41
CA LYS A 9 -10.07 -1.04 5.52
C LYS A 9 -8.98 -0.04 5.16
N PHE A 10 -9.17 0.77 4.12
CA PHE A 10 -8.21 1.81 3.77
C PHE A 10 -8.11 2.88 4.86
N GLU A 11 -9.23 3.28 5.46
CA GLU A 11 -9.22 4.19 6.61
C GLU A 11 -8.50 3.62 7.82
N GLU A 12 -8.66 2.32 8.11
CA GLU A 12 -7.96 1.65 9.20
C GLU A 12 -6.44 1.71 9.01
N ILE A 13 -5.98 1.40 7.79
CA ILE A 13 -4.57 1.48 7.41
C ILE A 13 -4.04 2.90 7.51
N GLU A 14 -4.81 3.88 7.03
CA GLU A 14 -4.42 5.28 7.12
C GLU A 14 -4.18 5.67 8.57
N LYS A 15 -5.15 5.40 9.45
CA LYS A 15 -5.05 5.71 10.89
C LYS A 15 -3.84 5.04 11.53
N GLU A 16 -3.61 3.77 11.23
CA GLU A 16 -2.49 3.01 11.77
C GLU A 16 -1.14 3.55 11.29
N LEU A 17 -0.97 3.74 9.98
CA LEU A 17 0.30 4.20 9.41
C LEU A 17 0.61 5.64 9.82
N VAL A 18 -0.40 6.51 9.92
CA VAL A 18 -0.23 7.86 10.46
C VAL A 18 0.18 7.82 11.93
N ALA A 19 -0.41 6.93 12.74
CA ALA A 19 -0.04 6.79 14.15
C ALA A 19 1.43 6.32 14.34
N ILE A 20 1.95 5.52 13.40
CA ILE A 20 3.31 4.97 13.48
C ILE A 20 4.36 5.91 12.89
N PHE A 21 4.07 6.51 11.73
CA PHE A 21 5.06 7.26 10.94
C PHE A 21 4.82 8.78 10.94
N GLY A 22 3.72 9.25 11.53
CA GLY A 22 3.39 10.67 11.64
C GLY A 22 2.78 11.28 10.38
N GLY A 23 2.71 10.54 9.27
CA GLY A 23 2.07 10.98 8.05
C GLY A 23 2.25 10.00 6.89
N ILE A 24 1.31 10.04 5.94
CA ILE A 24 1.35 9.26 4.70
C ILE A 24 0.90 10.14 3.52
N THR A 25 1.27 9.76 2.31
CA THR A 25 0.65 10.26 1.08
C THR A 25 -0.07 9.10 0.41
N MET A 26 -1.34 9.27 0.06
CA MET A 26 -2.16 8.21 -0.55
C MET A 26 -2.75 8.68 -1.88
N GLY A 27 -2.71 7.81 -2.88
CA GLY A 27 -3.44 8.01 -4.13
C GLY A 27 -4.95 8.02 -3.88
N SER A 28 -5.68 8.95 -4.51
CA SER A 28 -7.12 9.09 -4.30
C SER A 28 -7.90 7.87 -4.79
N GLU A 29 -8.88 7.42 -4.01
CA GLU A 29 -9.88 6.40 -4.43
C GLU A 29 -10.69 6.84 -5.66
N ILE A 30 -10.83 8.15 -5.89
CA ILE A 30 -11.56 8.72 -7.02
C ILE A 30 -10.69 8.72 -8.31
N ALA A 31 -9.36 8.63 -8.16
CA ALA A 31 -8.41 8.59 -9.27
C ALA A 31 -7.29 7.56 -9.00
N PRO A 32 -7.62 6.26 -8.88
CA PRO A 32 -6.62 5.24 -8.62
C PRO A 32 -5.67 5.12 -9.81
N LEU A 33 -4.43 4.74 -9.52
CA LEU A 33 -3.47 4.43 -10.56
C LEU A 33 -4.00 3.23 -11.37
N ARG A 34 -3.79 3.24 -12.68
CA ARG A 34 -4.18 2.12 -13.55
C ARG A 34 -2.98 1.23 -13.78
N GLY A 35 -3.04 -0.02 -13.34
CA GLY A 35 -2.07 -1.02 -13.72
C GLY A 35 -2.49 -1.75 -14.99
N VAL A 36 -1.49 -2.13 -15.78
CA VAL A 36 -1.67 -2.97 -16.96
C VAL A 36 -0.57 -4.02 -16.92
N TRP A 37 -0.98 -5.28 -16.84
CA TRP A 37 -0.08 -6.40 -16.65
C TRP A 37 -0.28 -7.43 -17.76
N LEU A 38 0.80 -8.10 -18.16
CA LEU A 38 0.73 -9.24 -19.06
C LEU A 38 1.19 -10.48 -18.29
N TYR A 39 0.29 -11.44 -18.11
CA TYR A 39 0.62 -12.70 -17.44
C TYR A 39 0.14 -13.87 -18.27
N LYS A 40 1.08 -14.77 -18.62
CA LYS A 40 0.84 -15.92 -19.52
C LYS A 40 0.12 -15.54 -20.83
N GLY A 41 0.46 -14.39 -21.40
CA GLY A 41 -0.14 -13.87 -22.64
C GLY A 41 -1.51 -13.21 -22.48
N VAL A 42 -2.08 -13.19 -21.27
CA VAL A 42 -3.34 -12.51 -20.97
C VAL A 42 -3.06 -11.11 -20.41
N ARG A 43 -3.74 -10.11 -20.97
CA ARG A 43 -3.65 -8.72 -20.52
C ARG A 43 -4.65 -8.47 -19.39
N TYR A 44 -4.15 -8.07 -18.24
CA TYR A 44 -4.93 -7.67 -17.08
C TYR A 44 -4.90 -6.15 -16.94
N LYS A 45 -6.00 -5.58 -16.48
CA LYS A 45 -6.12 -4.17 -16.10
C LYS A 45 -6.69 -4.13 -14.70
N ASP A 46 -6.10 -3.32 -13.84
CA ASP A 46 -6.52 -3.14 -12.45
C ASP A 46 -6.44 -1.68 -12.03
N GLN A 47 -7.03 -1.41 -10.87
CA GLN A 47 -6.89 -0.16 -10.15
C GLN A 47 -5.95 -0.40 -8.97
N ILE A 48 -4.99 0.50 -8.80
CA ILE A 48 -3.93 0.42 -7.81
C ILE A 48 -4.09 1.60 -6.87
N VAL A 49 -4.23 1.30 -5.57
CA VAL A 49 -4.06 2.28 -4.50
C VAL A 49 -2.57 2.29 -4.13
N LYS A 50 -1.95 3.47 -4.18
CA LYS A 50 -0.55 3.66 -3.80
C LYS A 50 -0.48 4.46 -2.52
N ILE A 51 0.22 3.94 -1.52
CA ILE A 51 0.54 4.63 -0.27
C ILE A 51 2.05 4.85 -0.25
N GLU A 52 2.47 6.09 0.02
CA GLU A 52 3.86 6.50 0.13
C GLU A 52 4.13 6.99 1.56
N ILE A 53 5.22 6.50 2.14
CA ILE A 53 5.66 6.81 3.50
C ILE A 53 7.11 7.23 3.45
N VAL A 54 7.43 8.35 4.09
CA VAL A 54 8.80 8.74 4.41
C VAL A 54 9.10 8.27 5.82
N ALA A 55 10.06 7.36 5.96
CA ALA A 55 10.44 6.78 7.25
C ALA A 55 11.96 6.74 7.39
N GLU A 56 12.43 6.57 8.63
CA GLU A 56 13.85 6.35 8.90
C GLU A 56 14.32 5.03 8.28
N ASP A 57 15.48 5.07 7.62
CA ASP A 57 16.16 3.89 7.08
C ASP A 57 16.87 3.12 8.20
N ASN A 58 16.11 2.29 8.90
CA ASN A 58 16.60 1.45 9.98
C ASN A 58 15.95 0.06 9.95
N LYS A 59 16.57 -0.90 10.65
CA LYS A 59 16.11 -2.29 10.72
C LYS A 59 14.70 -2.44 11.29
N ARG A 60 14.25 -1.51 12.14
CA ARG A 60 12.91 -1.54 12.75
C ARG A 60 11.86 -1.22 11.70
N THR A 61 12.09 -0.21 10.86
CA THR A 61 11.22 0.16 9.73
C THR A 61 11.15 -0.99 8.71
N GLU A 62 12.28 -1.60 8.37
CA GLU A 62 12.32 -2.72 7.44
C GLU A 62 11.51 -3.92 7.96
N LEU A 63 11.76 -4.32 9.22
CA LEU A 63 11.04 -5.43 9.85
C LEU A 63 9.54 -5.14 10.00
N PHE A 64 9.18 -3.88 10.28
CA PHE A 64 7.78 -3.46 10.29
C PHE A 64 7.13 -3.78 8.95
N PHE A 65 7.67 -3.28 7.83
CA PHE A 65 7.04 -3.48 6.51
C PHE A 65 7.03 -4.93 6.04
N GLN A 66 8.03 -5.75 6.41
CA GLN A 66 8.02 -7.19 6.14
C GLN A 66 6.83 -7.88 6.80
N ASN A 67 6.59 -7.62 8.09
CA ASN A 67 5.44 -8.19 8.81
C ASN A 67 4.12 -7.58 8.35
N TYR A 68 4.13 -6.27 8.06
CA TYR A 68 2.97 -5.54 7.63
C TYR A 68 2.43 -6.05 6.29
N LYS A 69 3.33 -6.39 5.35
CA LYS A 69 2.97 -6.96 4.05
C LYS A 69 2.07 -8.19 4.19
N GLU A 70 2.40 -9.12 5.09
CA GLU A 70 1.61 -10.34 5.28
C GLU A 70 0.24 -10.02 5.88
N ARG A 71 0.17 -9.11 6.87
CA ARG A 71 -1.11 -8.64 7.42
C ARG A 71 -2.01 -7.99 6.36
N LEU A 72 -1.42 -7.16 5.49
CA LEU A 72 -2.17 -6.51 4.41
C LEU A 72 -2.70 -7.52 3.39
N LYS A 73 -1.91 -8.55 3.04
CA LYS A 73 -2.35 -9.62 2.11
C LYS A 73 -3.58 -10.34 2.66
N ASP A 74 -3.57 -10.66 3.95
CA ASP A 74 -4.71 -11.30 4.62
C ASP A 74 -5.93 -10.37 4.68
N MET A 75 -5.74 -9.10 5.05
CA MET A 75 -6.84 -8.14 5.17
C MET A 75 -7.56 -7.83 3.85
N PHE A 76 -6.80 -7.71 2.75
CA PHE A 76 -7.34 -7.43 1.42
C PHE A 76 -7.58 -8.67 0.56
N GLN A 77 -7.31 -9.86 1.10
CA GLN A 77 -7.41 -11.13 0.37
C GLN A 77 -6.62 -11.11 -0.95
N GLN A 78 -5.45 -10.47 -0.94
CA GLN A 78 -4.58 -10.34 -2.12
C GLN A 78 -3.53 -11.45 -2.13
N LEU A 79 -3.26 -11.99 -3.32
CA LEU A 79 -2.18 -12.97 -3.49
C LEU A 79 -0.81 -12.38 -3.17
N ASP A 80 -0.61 -11.10 -3.49
CA ASP A 80 0.60 -10.37 -3.15
C ASP A 80 0.35 -8.86 -3.03
N ILE A 81 1.23 -8.19 -2.30
CA ILE A 81 1.27 -6.73 -2.16
C ILE A 81 2.70 -6.27 -2.40
N LEU A 82 2.87 -5.30 -3.29
CA LEU A 82 4.18 -4.73 -3.60
C LEU A 82 4.51 -3.61 -2.60
N ILE A 83 5.61 -3.79 -1.86
CA ILE A 83 6.23 -2.74 -1.06
C ILE A 83 7.64 -2.52 -1.61
N THR A 84 7.96 -1.29 -1.98
CA THR A 84 9.28 -0.91 -2.47
C THR A 84 9.90 0.13 -1.54
N ILE A 85 11.16 -0.04 -1.18
CA ILE A 85 11.93 0.92 -0.39
C ILE A 85 12.90 1.62 -1.35
N THR A 86 12.89 2.95 -1.36
CA THR A 86 13.79 3.77 -2.18
C THR A 86 14.44 4.83 -1.30
N ALA A 87 15.76 4.95 -1.36
CA ALA A 87 16.48 6.00 -0.65
C ALA A 87 16.13 7.37 -1.27
N ILE A 88 15.68 8.31 -0.45
CA ILE A 88 15.39 9.68 -0.86
C ILE A 88 16.42 10.63 -0.25
N ARG A 89 16.79 11.66 -1.00
CA ARG A 89 17.67 12.74 -0.54
C ARG A 89 16.86 14.02 -0.48
N THR A 90 16.91 14.70 0.66
CA THR A 90 16.32 16.04 0.84
C THR A 90 17.34 17.12 0.45
N VAL A 91 16.84 18.25 -0.06
CA VAL A 91 17.63 19.46 -0.35
C VAL A 91 17.46 20.49 0.74
#